data_AF-A0A1B6IJV9-F1
#
_entry.id   AF-A0A1B6IJV9-F1
#
_cell.length_a   1.000
_cell.length_b   1.000
_cell.length_c   1.000
_cell.angle_alpha   90.00
_cell.angle_beta   90.00
_cell.angle_gamma   90.00
#
_symmetry.space_group_name_H-M   'P 1'
#
loop_
_entity.id
_entity.type
_entity.pdbx_description
1 polymer ?
#
loop_
_entity_poly.entity_id
_entity_poly.type
_entity_poly.pdbx_seq_one_letter_code
_entity_poly.pdbx_strand_id
1 'polypeptide(L)'
;MGSLSILKPGTTNTAAEYGLEVEVHNLLIIDQHTFEVLHAHQLMTSEYALSLVSTRLGDDPNTYYIVGTALVNPEESEPKQGRILIFYYHDSKLTQIAEKEIKGGCYSLVEFNGKLLASINSTVRLFEWTAEKELRLECSHFNSIIALYLKTKGDFILVGDLMRSMALLQYKTMEGCFEEMARDYNPNWMTSVEILDDDTFLGAENSLNLFVCQKDSTSTSDEERQQIQEVGQFHLGDMVNVFRHGSLVMHHIGETSTPTQGCVLYGTVSGAIGLVTQIKAELFDFLYELQDRLTQIIKPVGKIEHGFWRSFTTDVKTEPCEGFIDGDLVESFLDLSPKDMKEVAAGLQIDNGSGMKQDATVDDLIKIVEDLTRIH
;
A
#
# COMPACT_ATOMS: atom_id res chain seq x y z
N MET A 1 12.56 -35.76 -46.61
CA MET A 1 11.17 -35.30 -46.42
C MET A 1 10.59 -36.07 -45.25
N GLY A 2 10.60 -35.50 -44.06
CA GLY A 2 9.93 -36.04 -42.88
C GLY A 2 8.86 -35.05 -42.45
N SER A 3 7.59 -35.45 -42.46
CA SER A 3 6.49 -34.58 -42.04
C SER A 3 6.45 -34.50 -40.51
N LEU A 4 6.58 -33.28 -40.00
CA LEU A 4 6.27 -32.91 -38.62
C LEU A 4 4.78 -33.14 -38.35
N SER A 5 4.46 -34.02 -37.40
CA SER A 5 3.14 -34.15 -36.82
C SER A 5 2.92 -33.02 -35.82
N ILE A 6 1.98 -32.13 -36.14
CA ILE A 6 1.48 -31.07 -35.28
C ILE A 6 0.85 -31.70 -34.03
N LEU A 7 1.39 -31.37 -32.85
CA LEU A 7 0.76 -31.68 -31.56
C LEU A 7 -0.56 -30.90 -31.46
N LYS A 8 -1.68 -31.62 -31.37
CA LYS A 8 -2.97 -31.06 -30.98
C LYS A 8 -2.94 -30.74 -29.47
N PRO A 9 -3.50 -29.61 -29.02
CA PRO A 9 -3.69 -29.36 -27.60
C PRO A 9 -4.65 -30.42 -27.04
N GLY A 10 -4.28 -30.97 -25.89
CA GLY A 10 -5.06 -31.98 -25.18
C GLY A 10 -6.42 -31.42 -24.80
N THR A 11 -7.47 -31.90 -25.46
CA THR A 11 -8.83 -31.85 -24.92
C THR A 11 -8.92 -32.88 -23.80
N THR A 12 -8.73 -32.44 -22.56
CA THR A 12 -9.30 -33.16 -21.41
C THR A 12 -10.81 -33.04 -21.53
N ASN A 13 -11.45 -34.13 -21.93
CA ASN A 13 -12.90 -34.31 -21.80
C ASN A 13 -13.23 -34.46 -20.30
N THR A 14 -13.19 -33.36 -19.54
CA THR A 14 -14.01 -33.25 -18.35
C THR A 14 -15.41 -32.91 -18.83
N ALA A 15 -16.39 -33.76 -18.50
CA ALA A 15 -17.79 -33.39 -18.72
C ALA A 15 -18.00 -32.04 -18.02
N ALA A 16 -18.43 -31.01 -18.75
CA ALA A 16 -18.75 -29.73 -18.14
C ALA A 16 -19.77 -29.98 -17.03
N GLU A 17 -19.34 -29.84 -15.77
CA GLU A 17 -20.23 -29.98 -14.63
C GLU A 17 -21.25 -28.84 -14.72
N TYR A 18 -22.52 -29.21 -14.88
CA TYR A 18 -23.59 -28.25 -15.04
C TYR A 18 -23.83 -27.51 -13.71
N GLY A 19 -23.93 -26.19 -13.79
CA GLY A 19 -24.24 -25.33 -12.63
C GLY A 19 -23.03 -24.82 -11.85
N LEU A 20 -21.79 -25.08 -12.32
CA LEU A 20 -20.62 -24.42 -11.76
C LEU A 20 -20.60 -22.93 -12.13
N GLU A 21 -20.34 -22.09 -11.13
CA GLU A 21 -20.07 -20.66 -11.33
C GLU A 21 -18.66 -20.50 -11.91
N VAL A 22 -18.54 -19.64 -12.92
CA VAL A 22 -17.27 -19.34 -13.58
C VAL A 22 -17.15 -17.83 -13.70
N GLU A 23 -16.01 -17.29 -13.26
CA GLU A 23 -15.74 -15.86 -13.39
C GLU A 23 -15.30 -15.50 -14.81
N VAL A 24 -15.75 -14.33 -15.28
CA VAL A 24 -15.37 -13.75 -16.57
C VAL A 24 -14.83 -12.35 -16.31
N HIS A 25 -13.50 -12.21 -16.46
CA HIS A 25 -12.81 -10.95 -16.21
C HIS A 25 -12.81 -10.06 -17.45
N ASN A 26 -12.94 -8.75 -17.24
CA ASN A 26 -13.04 -7.74 -18.29
C ASN A 26 -12.21 -6.50 -17.96
N LEU A 27 -11.53 -5.94 -18.96
CA LEU A 27 -11.00 -4.57 -18.89
C LEU A 27 -12.05 -3.59 -19.40
N LEU A 28 -12.49 -2.69 -18.53
CA LEU A 28 -13.48 -1.66 -18.86
C LEU A 28 -12.79 -0.31 -19.05
N ILE A 29 -13.10 0.37 -20.16
CA ILE A 29 -12.73 1.77 -20.37
C ILE A 29 -13.95 2.62 -20.08
N ILE A 30 -13.81 3.55 -19.13
CA ILE A 30 -14.91 4.34 -18.59
C ILE A 30 -14.61 5.82 -18.84
N ASP A 31 -15.61 6.58 -19.25
CA ASP A 31 -15.49 8.03 -19.41
C ASP A 31 -15.44 8.74 -18.04
N GLN A 32 -14.48 9.65 -17.88
CA GLN A 32 -14.25 10.31 -16.59
C GLN A 32 -15.35 11.28 -16.15
N HIS A 33 -16.24 11.72 -17.06
CA HIS A 33 -17.30 12.70 -16.75
C HIS A 33 -18.67 12.04 -16.62
N THR A 34 -18.99 11.12 -17.53
CA THR A 34 -20.29 10.46 -17.64
C THR A 34 -20.32 9.11 -16.93
N PHE A 35 -19.16 8.51 -16.66
CA PHE A 35 -19.01 7.16 -16.14
C PHE A 35 -19.63 6.07 -17.02
N GLU A 36 -19.89 6.38 -18.30
CA GLU A 36 -20.34 5.39 -19.27
C GLU A 36 -19.19 4.46 -19.69
N VAL A 37 -19.53 3.18 -19.92
CA VAL A 37 -18.59 2.17 -20.42
C VAL A 37 -18.39 2.38 -21.91
N LEU A 38 -17.24 2.95 -22.28
CA LEU A 38 -16.86 3.22 -23.67
C LEU A 38 -16.41 1.95 -24.40
N HIS A 39 -15.74 1.06 -23.67
CA HIS A 39 -15.25 -0.21 -24.21
C HIS A 39 -15.20 -1.28 -23.12
N ALA A 40 -15.47 -2.53 -23.49
CA ALA A 40 -15.33 -3.69 -22.62
C ALA A 40 -14.57 -4.79 -23.35
N HIS A 41 -13.35 -5.08 -22.89
CA HIS A 41 -12.52 -6.13 -23.44
C HIS A 41 -12.55 -7.35 -22.51
N GLN A 42 -13.18 -8.42 -22.98
CA GLN A 42 -13.28 -9.68 -22.23
C GLN A 42 -11.99 -10.50 -22.38
N LEU A 43 -11.47 -10.99 -21.26
CA LEU A 43 -10.30 -11.88 -21.22
C LEU A 43 -10.66 -13.33 -21.62
N MET A 44 -9.63 -14.19 -21.72
CA MET A 44 -9.83 -15.60 -22.05
C MET A 44 -10.58 -16.36 -20.94
N THR A 45 -11.15 -17.51 -21.28
CA THR A 45 -11.76 -18.40 -20.29
C THR A 45 -10.75 -18.78 -19.21
N SER A 46 -11.17 -18.75 -17.94
CA SER A 46 -10.31 -19.04 -16.78
C SER A 46 -9.12 -18.09 -16.64
N GLU A 47 -9.14 -16.93 -17.29
CA GLU A 47 -8.13 -15.88 -17.14
C GLU A 47 -8.64 -14.78 -16.21
N TYR A 48 -7.91 -14.56 -15.12
CA TYR A 48 -8.23 -13.58 -14.09
C TYR A 48 -7.36 -12.34 -14.29
N ALA A 49 -7.95 -11.15 -14.28
CA ALA A 49 -7.23 -9.89 -14.23
C ALA A 49 -6.88 -9.58 -12.78
N LEU A 50 -5.59 -9.48 -12.47
CA LEU A 50 -5.10 -9.33 -11.10
C LEU A 50 -4.50 -7.95 -10.82
N SER A 51 -3.85 -7.35 -11.83
CA SER A 51 -3.19 -6.05 -11.70
C SER A 51 -3.41 -5.17 -12.93
N LEU A 52 -3.40 -3.85 -12.71
CA LEU A 52 -3.62 -2.84 -13.75
C LEU A 52 -2.76 -1.61 -13.46
N VAL A 53 -2.08 -1.09 -14.48
CA VAL A 53 -1.39 0.21 -14.42
C VAL A 53 -1.61 0.99 -15.72
N SER A 54 -1.73 2.31 -15.61
CA SER A 54 -1.72 3.21 -16.77
C SER A 54 -0.43 4.01 -16.75
N THR A 55 0.41 3.86 -17.78
CA THR A 55 1.71 4.53 -17.80
C THR A 55 2.34 4.62 -19.19
N ARG A 56 3.43 5.38 -19.31
CA ARG A 56 4.35 5.38 -20.46
C ARG A 56 5.55 4.51 -20.16
N LEU A 57 6.15 3.92 -21.19
CA LEU A 57 7.31 3.04 -21.06
C LEU A 57 8.41 3.45 -22.04
N GLY A 58 9.66 3.41 -21.58
CA GLY A 58 10.84 3.87 -22.30
C GLY A 58 10.67 5.29 -22.82
N ASP A 59 11.12 5.52 -24.05
CA ASP A 59 10.97 6.80 -24.76
C ASP A 59 9.67 6.86 -25.59
N ASP A 60 8.76 5.89 -25.46
CA ASP A 60 7.50 5.87 -26.22
C ASP A 60 6.53 6.94 -25.66
N PRO A 61 6.08 7.92 -26.48
CA PRO A 61 5.19 8.97 -26.01
C PRO A 61 3.77 8.48 -25.69
N ASN A 62 3.41 7.26 -26.10
CA ASN A 62 2.08 6.72 -25.89
C ASN A 62 1.87 6.28 -24.44
N THR A 63 0.71 6.62 -23.89
CA THR A 63 0.26 6.08 -22.60
C THR A 63 -0.52 4.79 -22.84
N TYR A 64 -0.12 3.73 -22.16
CA TYR A 64 -0.70 2.39 -22.28
C TYR A 64 -1.49 2.01 -21.02
N TYR A 65 -2.44 1.09 -21.18
CA TYR A 65 -3.08 0.35 -20.09
C TYR A 65 -2.51 -1.06 -20.07
N ILE A 66 -1.86 -1.43 -18.98
CA ILE A 66 -1.13 -2.69 -18.85
C ILE A 66 -1.83 -3.55 -17.81
N VAL A 67 -2.25 -4.76 -18.20
CA VAL A 67 -3.01 -5.70 -17.36
C VAL A 67 -2.15 -6.93 -17.10
N GLY A 68 -1.96 -7.26 -15.83
CA GLY A 68 -1.37 -8.52 -15.40
C GLY A 68 -2.46 -9.55 -15.13
N THR A 69 -2.32 -10.74 -15.72
CA THR A 69 -3.31 -11.81 -15.63
C THR A 69 -2.73 -13.09 -15.05
N ALA A 70 -3.62 -14.01 -14.66
CA ALA A 70 -3.31 -15.39 -14.31
C ALA A 70 -4.32 -16.34 -14.95
N LEU A 71 -3.87 -17.50 -15.42
CA LEU A 71 -4.75 -18.60 -15.79
C LEU A 71 -5.01 -19.45 -14.54
N VAL A 72 -6.25 -19.43 -14.06
CA VAL A 72 -6.67 -20.08 -12.82
C VAL A 72 -7.32 -21.42 -13.15
N ASN A 73 -6.68 -22.50 -12.74
CA ASN A 73 -7.23 -23.84 -12.82
C ASN A 73 -7.61 -24.32 -11.41
N PRO A 74 -8.86 -24.73 -11.15
CA PRO A 74 -9.29 -25.27 -9.85
C PRO A 74 -8.47 -26.47 -9.35
N GLU A 75 -7.82 -27.21 -10.24
CA GLU A 75 -6.96 -28.34 -9.87
C GLU A 75 -5.55 -27.92 -9.41
N GLU A 76 -5.20 -26.65 -9.54
CA GLU A 76 -3.88 -26.11 -9.16
C GLU A 76 -3.97 -25.26 -7.90
N SER A 77 -3.01 -25.43 -6.98
CA SER A 77 -2.91 -24.63 -5.76
C SER A 77 -2.43 -23.20 -6.02
N GLU A 78 -1.67 -23.00 -7.09
CA GLU A 78 -1.15 -21.70 -7.53
C GLU A 78 -1.15 -21.64 -9.05
N PRO A 79 -1.42 -20.46 -9.65
CA PRO A 79 -1.38 -20.29 -11.09
C PRO A 79 0.05 -20.53 -11.60
N LYS A 80 0.19 -21.40 -12.60
CA LYS A 80 1.49 -21.67 -13.27
C LYS A 80 1.69 -20.87 -14.55
N GLN A 81 0.64 -20.23 -15.04
CA GLN A 81 0.60 -19.50 -16.30
C GLN A 81 -0.16 -18.18 -16.11
N GLY A 82 0.24 -17.16 -16.86
CA GLY A 82 -0.40 -15.86 -16.90
C GLY A 82 0.16 -15.03 -18.04
N ARG A 83 -0.34 -13.81 -18.22
CA ARG A 83 0.12 -12.89 -19.27
C ARG A 83 0.20 -11.47 -18.73
N ILE A 84 1.07 -10.67 -19.34
CA ILE A 84 1.04 -9.21 -19.24
C ILE A 84 0.56 -8.69 -20.59
N LEU A 85 -0.61 -8.06 -20.60
CA LEU A 85 -1.26 -7.54 -21.80
C LEU A 85 -1.11 -6.02 -21.83
N ILE A 86 -0.68 -5.47 -22.97
CA ILE A 86 -0.49 -4.02 -23.14
C ILE A 86 -1.51 -3.51 -24.15
N PHE A 87 -2.39 -2.62 -23.70
CA PHE A 87 -3.42 -2.00 -24.50
C PHE A 87 -3.12 -0.51 -24.73
N TYR A 88 -3.50 -0.03 -25.91
CA TYR A 88 -3.51 1.37 -26.26
C TYR A 88 -4.95 1.77 -26.57
N TYR A 89 -5.43 2.84 -25.93
CA TYR A 89 -6.75 3.39 -26.17
C TYR A 89 -6.61 4.72 -26.92
N HIS A 90 -7.09 4.76 -28.16
CA HIS A 90 -7.03 5.94 -29.01
C HIS A 90 -8.25 5.98 -29.93
N ASP A 91 -8.77 7.18 -30.20
CA ASP A 91 -9.96 7.39 -31.05
C ASP A 91 -11.12 6.44 -30.71
N SER A 92 -11.45 6.35 -29.42
CA SER A 92 -12.51 5.48 -28.89
C SER A 92 -12.35 3.98 -29.18
N LYS A 93 -11.14 3.54 -29.51
CA LYS A 93 -10.82 2.13 -29.78
C LYS A 93 -9.70 1.64 -28.87
N LEU A 94 -9.94 0.51 -28.22
CA LEU A 94 -8.92 -0.23 -27.50
C LEU A 94 -8.24 -1.22 -28.44
N THR A 95 -6.91 -1.18 -28.49
CA THR A 95 -6.09 -2.11 -29.29
C THR A 95 -5.03 -2.75 -28.40
N GLN A 96 -4.94 -4.08 -28.41
CA GLN A 96 -3.83 -4.80 -27.80
C GLN A 96 -2.59 -4.61 -28.68
N ILE A 97 -1.52 -4.04 -28.12
CA ILE A 97 -0.28 -3.71 -28.83
C ILE A 97 0.77 -4.79 -28.62
N ALA A 98 0.83 -5.36 -27.42
CA ALA A 98 1.80 -6.39 -27.07
C ALA A 98 1.23 -7.35 -26.01
N GLU A 99 1.82 -8.53 -25.94
CA GLU A 99 1.59 -9.49 -24.86
C GLU A 99 2.90 -10.17 -24.45
N LYS A 100 3.01 -10.50 -23.17
CA LYS A 100 4.13 -11.25 -22.62
C LYS A 100 3.62 -12.42 -21.79
N GLU A 101 3.92 -13.64 -22.21
CA GLU A 101 3.66 -14.82 -21.40
C GLU A 101 4.57 -14.87 -20.17
N ILE A 102 4.00 -15.23 -19.02
CA ILE A 102 4.68 -15.36 -17.74
C ILE A 102 4.33 -16.69 -17.07
N LYS A 103 5.24 -17.17 -16.23
CA LYS A 103 5.11 -18.44 -15.50
C LYS A 103 4.59 -18.18 -14.08
N GLY A 104 3.33 -17.81 -13.96
CA GLY A 104 2.70 -17.47 -12.69
C GLY A 104 1.58 -16.44 -12.86
N GLY A 105 0.94 -16.07 -11.76
CA GLY A 105 0.00 -14.96 -11.72
C GLY A 105 0.70 -13.63 -11.47
N CYS A 106 0.31 -12.58 -12.20
CA CYS A 106 0.87 -11.24 -12.04
C CYS A 106 0.08 -10.42 -10.99
N TYR A 107 0.52 -10.47 -9.74
CA TYR A 107 -0.24 -9.89 -8.61
C TYR A 107 -0.18 -8.35 -8.54
N SER A 108 0.94 -7.74 -8.90
CA SER A 108 1.09 -6.29 -8.90
C SER A 108 1.94 -5.79 -10.07
N LEU A 109 1.59 -4.61 -10.58
CA LEU A 109 2.28 -3.89 -11.64
C LEU A 109 2.53 -2.45 -11.21
N VAL A 110 3.76 -1.97 -11.41
CA VAL A 110 4.15 -0.60 -11.08
C VAL A 110 5.07 -0.07 -12.17
N GLU A 111 4.91 1.21 -12.53
CA GLU A 111 5.90 1.89 -13.37
C GLU A 111 7.16 2.19 -12.55
N PHE A 112 8.32 1.93 -13.15
CA PHE A 112 9.59 2.09 -12.48
C PHE A 112 10.63 2.67 -13.44
N ASN A 113 10.83 3.99 -13.40
CA ASN A 113 11.85 4.70 -14.18
C ASN A 113 11.77 4.41 -15.71
N GLY A 114 10.56 4.45 -16.27
CA GLY A 114 10.27 4.12 -17.67
C GLY A 114 10.22 2.62 -17.97
N LYS A 115 10.43 1.76 -16.97
CA LYS A 115 10.34 0.30 -17.09
C LYS A 115 9.08 -0.20 -16.40
N LEU A 116 8.76 -1.47 -16.62
CA LEU A 116 7.62 -2.13 -15.98
C LEU A 116 8.10 -3.10 -14.91
N LEU A 117 7.79 -2.80 -13.65
CA LEU A 117 8.03 -3.69 -12.53
C LEU A 117 6.79 -4.55 -12.29
N ALA A 118 6.97 -5.87 -12.17
CA ALA A 118 5.89 -6.82 -11.96
C ALA A 118 6.23 -7.83 -10.87
N SER A 119 5.26 -8.17 -10.02
CA SER A 119 5.34 -9.33 -9.15
C SER A 119 4.60 -10.51 -9.76
N ILE A 120 5.29 -11.66 -9.85
CA ILE A 120 4.82 -12.89 -10.47
C ILE A 120 5.14 -14.05 -9.53
N ASN A 121 4.12 -14.57 -8.83
CA ASN A 121 4.28 -15.54 -7.75
C ASN A 121 5.34 -15.09 -6.72
N SER A 122 6.38 -15.90 -6.51
CA SER A 122 7.51 -15.63 -5.62
C SER A 122 8.57 -14.70 -6.20
N THR A 123 8.35 -14.15 -7.41
CA THR A 123 9.38 -13.40 -8.15
C THR A 123 8.99 -11.96 -8.40
N VAL A 124 9.91 -11.04 -8.16
CA VAL A 124 9.80 -9.64 -8.60
C VAL A 124 10.66 -9.46 -9.84
N ARG A 125 10.10 -8.96 -10.93
CA ARG A 125 10.77 -8.87 -12.24
C ARG A 125 10.68 -7.47 -12.82
N LEU A 126 11.78 -7.03 -13.41
CA LEU A 126 11.84 -5.77 -14.16
C LEU A 126 11.84 -6.06 -15.66
N PHE A 127 10.97 -5.38 -16.39
CA PHE A 127 10.87 -5.47 -17.83
C PHE A 127 11.17 -4.13 -18.48
N GLU A 128 12.04 -4.15 -19.48
CA GLU A 128 12.31 -3.02 -20.37
C GLU A 128 11.35 -3.06 -21.57
N TRP A 129 10.92 -1.88 -22.01
CA TRP A 129 10.12 -1.70 -23.21
C TRP A 129 11.01 -1.43 -24.42
N THR A 130 10.99 -2.33 -25.41
CA THR A 130 11.86 -2.23 -26.58
C THR A 130 11.26 -1.37 -27.69
N ALA A 131 12.09 -0.96 -28.66
CA ALA A 131 11.64 -0.19 -29.82
C ALA A 131 10.65 -0.97 -30.71
N GLU A 132 10.72 -2.30 -30.68
CA GLU A 132 9.78 -3.21 -31.35
C GLU A 132 8.44 -3.35 -30.61
N LYS A 133 8.25 -2.62 -29.50
CA LYS A 133 7.07 -2.68 -28.64
C LYS A 133 6.88 -4.05 -27.98
N GLU A 134 7.96 -4.59 -27.42
CA GLU A 134 7.92 -5.82 -26.63
C GLU A 134 8.49 -5.63 -25.22
N LEU A 135 8.04 -6.46 -24.27
CA LEU A 135 8.62 -6.52 -22.93
C LEU A 135 9.81 -7.50 -22.90
N ARG A 136 11.01 -6.95 -22.66
CA ARG A 136 12.24 -7.72 -22.45
C ARG A 136 12.55 -7.81 -20.96
N LEU A 137 12.75 -9.03 -20.46
CA LEU A 137 13.15 -9.23 -19.07
C LEU A 137 14.57 -8.70 -18.87
N GLU A 138 14.76 -7.84 -17.87
CA GLU A 138 16.05 -7.29 -17.51
C GLU A 138 16.64 -7.99 -16.29
N CYS A 139 15.93 -7.98 -15.17
CA CYS A 139 16.39 -8.61 -13.93
C CYS A 139 15.25 -9.22 -13.12
N SER A 140 15.61 -10.03 -12.12
CA SER A 140 14.65 -10.75 -11.28
C SER A 140 15.19 -10.94 -9.87
N HIS A 141 14.29 -10.91 -8.90
CA HIS A 141 14.52 -11.21 -7.50
C HIS A 141 13.58 -12.35 -7.07
N PHE A 142 14.08 -13.28 -6.25
CA PHE A 142 13.41 -14.57 -5.96
C PHE A 142 13.19 -14.84 -4.46
N ASN A 143 13.45 -13.88 -3.57
CA ASN A 143 13.40 -14.08 -2.12
C ASN A 143 12.04 -13.68 -1.50
N SER A 144 10.95 -14.11 -2.12
CA SER A 144 9.58 -13.94 -1.62
C SER A 144 8.87 -15.30 -1.59
N ILE A 145 7.91 -15.49 -0.69
CA ILE A 145 6.98 -16.62 -0.76
C ILE A 145 5.97 -16.33 -1.87
N ILE A 146 5.22 -15.24 -1.73
CA ILE A 146 4.38 -14.67 -2.78
C ILE A 146 4.46 -13.15 -2.66
N ALA A 147 4.98 -12.49 -3.70
CA ALA A 147 5.07 -11.03 -3.76
C ALA A 147 3.72 -10.45 -4.23
N LEU A 148 2.89 -9.99 -3.30
CA LEU A 148 1.54 -9.51 -3.60
C LEU A 148 1.49 -8.01 -3.87
N TYR A 149 2.30 -7.22 -3.15
CA TYR A 149 2.23 -5.77 -3.20
C TYR A 149 3.57 -5.17 -3.60
N LEU A 150 3.55 -4.16 -4.46
CA LEU A 150 4.74 -3.41 -4.88
C LEU A 150 4.49 -1.92 -4.75
N LYS A 151 5.47 -1.21 -4.21
CA LYS A 151 5.53 0.26 -4.19
C LYS A 151 6.93 0.71 -4.55
N THR A 152 7.05 1.89 -5.18
CA THR A 152 8.31 2.39 -5.72
C THR A 152 8.53 3.83 -5.28
N LYS A 153 9.80 4.18 -5.00
CA LYS A 153 10.23 5.55 -4.73
C LYS A 153 11.67 5.73 -5.21
N GLY A 154 11.86 6.49 -6.28
CA GLY A 154 13.16 6.58 -6.94
C GLY A 154 13.65 5.20 -7.38
N ASP A 155 14.83 4.78 -6.91
CA ASP A 155 15.40 3.46 -7.19
C ASP A 155 15.02 2.38 -6.16
N PHE A 156 14.23 2.73 -5.15
CA PHE A 156 13.78 1.80 -4.11
C PHE A 156 12.44 1.16 -4.49
N ILE A 157 12.30 -0.11 -4.10
CA ILE A 157 11.14 -0.95 -4.33
C ILE A 157 10.79 -1.59 -2.99
N LEU A 158 9.60 -1.30 -2.47
CA LEU A 158 9.04 -1.97 -1.32
C LEU A 158 8.17 -3.13 -1.80
N VAL A 159 8.46 -4.33 -1.32
CA VAL A 159 7.76 -5.58 -1.64
C VAL A 159 7.00 -6.03 -0.41
N GLY A 160 5.67 -6.13 -0.51
CA GLY A 160 4.83 -6.78 0.48
C GLY A 160 4.61 -8.25 0.12
N ASP A 161 5.07 -9.14 1.00
CA ASP A 161 4.95 -10.59 0.86
C ASP A 161 3.68 -11.12 1.54
N LEU A 162 3.13 -12.23 1.07
CA LEU A 162 1.97 -12.87 1.70
C LEU A 162 2.18 -13.20 3.18
N MET A 163 3.40 -13.62 3.59
CA MET A 163 3.66 -14.07 4.97
C MET A 163 5.02 -13.65 5.53
N ARG A 164 5.93 -13.13 4.70
CA ARG A 164 7.26 -12.64 5.13
C ARG A 164 7.31 -11.11 5.21
N SER A 165 6.23 -10.49 5.71
CA SER A 165 6.11 -9.05 5.92
C SER A 165 6.57 -8.25 4.68
N MET A 166 7.51 -7.32 4.84
CA MET A 166 8.02 -6.46 3.79
C MET A 166 9.53 -6.61 3.56
N ALA A 167 9.94 -6.41 2.31
CA ALA A 167 11.35 -6.33 1.91
C ALA A 167 11.60 -5.08 1.08
N LEU A 168 12.74 -4.44 1.30
CA LEU A 168 13.20 -3.29 0.56
C LEU A 168 14.28 -3.72 -0.43
N LEU A 169 14.00 -3.56 -1.73
CA LEU A 169 14.95 -3.75 -2.80
C LEU A 169 15.43 -2.40 -3.33
N GLN A 170 16.66 -2.34 -3.82
CA GLN A 170 17.18 -1.23 -4.60
C GLN A 170 17.59 -1.74 -5.98
N TYR A 171 17.19 -1.04 -7.03
CA TYR A 171 17.66 -1.33 -8.37
C TYR A 171 18.99 -0.63 -8.64
N LYS A 172 20.03 -1.40 -8.99
CA LYS A 172 21.35 -0.87 -9.35
C LYS A 172 21.42 -0.68 -10.85
N THR A 173 21.12 0.53 -11.32
CA THR A 173 21.10 0.85 -12.77
C THR A 173 22.39 0.49 -13.51
N MET A 174 23.55 0.66 -12.88
CA MET A 174 24.85 0.34 -13.50
C MET A 174 25.09 -1.17 -13.65
N GLU A 175 24.52 -1.98 -12.76
CA GLU A 175 24.67 -3.44 -12.75
C GLU A 175 23.50 -4.15 -13.44
N GLY A 176 22.37 -3.46 -13.62
CA GLY A 176 21.15 -4.02 -14.19
C GLY A 176 20.54 -5.12 -13.31
N CYS A 177 20.63 -5.00 -11.99
CA CYS A 177 20.17 -6.02 -11.04
C CYS A 177 19.46 -5.40 -9.81
N PHE A 178 18.78 -6.24 -9.05
CA PHE A 178 18.22 -5.87 -7.75
C PHE A 178 19.17 -6.27 -6.62
N GLU A 179 19.36 -5.37 -5.66
CA GLU A 179 19.98 -5.63 -4.37
C GLU A 179 18.89 -5.61 -3.28
N GLU A 180 18.83 -6.64 -2.43
CA GLU A 180 17.97 -6.61 -1.25
C GLU A 180 18.69 -5.80 -0.15
N MET A 181 18.15 -4.62 0.16
CA MET A 181 18.77 -3.70 1.09
C MET A 181 18.47 -4.07 2.53
N ALA A 182 17.19 -4.38 2.80
CA ALA A 182 16.74 -4.70 4.13
C ALA A 182 15.42 -5.49 4.10
N ARG A 183 15.12 -6.21 5.18
CA ARG A 183 13.91 -6.99 5.34
C ARG A 183 13.39 -6.93 6.76
N ASP A 184 12.07 -6.95 6.90
CA ASP A 184 11.40 -7.27 8.16
C ASP A 184 11.25 -8.79 8.29
N TYR A 185 11.76 -9.34 9.39
CA TYR A 185 11.76 -10.78 9.66
C TYR A 185 10.54 -11.24 10.46
N ASN A 186 9.64 -10.33 10.84
CA ASN A 186 8.38 -10.71 11.48
C ASN A 186 7.45 -11.41 10.48
N PRO A 187 6.71 -12.45 10.91
CA PRO A 187 5.80 -13.20 10.04
C PRO A 187 4.45 -12.48 9.91
N ASN A 188 4.44 -11.26 9.36
CA ASN A 188 3.21 -10.49 9.14
C ASN A 188 2.55 -10.88 7.81
N TRP A 189 1.25 -11.12 7.84
CA TRP A 189 0.46 -11.50 6.67
C TRP A 189 -0.13 -10.27 6.01
N MET A 190 0.53 -9.78 4.96
CA MET A 190 0.29 -8.44 4.44
C MET A 190 -1.05 -8.32 3.70
N THR A 191 -1.72 -7.20 3.92
CA THR A 191 -2.95 -6.78 3.21
C THR A 191 -2.71 -5.55 2.33
N SER A 192 -1.77 -4.67 2.73
CA SER A 192 -1.30 -3.56 1.91
C SER A 192 0.03 -3.01 2.44
N VAL A 193 0.81 -2.34 1.59
CA VAL A 193 2.06 -1.64 1.98
C VAL A 193 2.14 -0.27 1.32
N GLU A 194 2.85 0.66 1.94
CA GLU A 194 3.15 1.97 1.37
C GLU A 194 4.52 2.51 1.81
N ILE A 195 5.15 3.28 0.95
CA ILE A 195 6.38 4.01 1.29
C ILE A 195 5.98 5.40 1.81
N LEU A 196 6.30 5.71 3.07
CA LEU A 196 6.01 7.03 3.65
C LEU A 196 7.10 8.03 3.27
N ASP A 197 8.35 7.69 3.55
CA ASP A 197 9.53 8.46 3.19
C ASP A 197 10.68 7.56 2.70
N ASP A 198 11.94 8.02 2.73
CA ASP A 198 13.08 7.22 2.21
C ASP A 198 13.49 6.09 3.14
N ASP A 199 13.21 6.21 4.44
CA ASP A 199 13.63 5.25 5.46
C ASP A 199 12.43 4.62 6.21
N THR A 200 11.20 5.13 6.01
CA THR A 200 10.00 4.75 6.76
C THR A 200 8.93 4.14 5.85
N PHE A 201 8.43 2.96 6.23
CA PHE A 201 7.51 2.14 5.45
C PHE A 201 6.29 1.77 6.29
N LEU A 202 5.09 1.88 5.70
CA LEU A 202 3.82 1.54 6.32
C LEU A 202 3.36 0.16 5.84
N GLY A 203 2.94 -0.68 6.77
CA GLY A 203 2.33 -1.98 6.52
C GLY A 203 0.94 -2.10 7.16
N ALA A 204 0.06 -2.83 6.49
CA ALA A 204 -1.18 -3.34 7.05
C ALA A 204 -1.17 -4.87 6.97
N GLU A 205 -1.68 -5.54 8.00
CA GLU A 205 -1.72 -7.01 8.06
C GLU A 205 -3.12 -7.57 8.39
N ASN A 206 -3.28 -8.88 8.28
CA ASN A 206 -4.57 -9.57 8.28
C ASN A 206 -5.28 -9.60 9.65
N SER A 207 -4.57 -9.36 10.75
CA SER A 207 -5.12 -9.21 12.10
C SER A 207 -5.61 -7.79 12.39
N LEU A 208 -5.83 -7.00 11.33
CA LEU A 208 -6.40 -5.64 11.37
C LEU A 208 -5.49 -4.60 12.02
N ASN A 209 -4.18 -4.87 12.06
CA ASN A 209 -3.19 -3.93 12.56
C ASN A 209 -2.53 -3.13 11.42
N LEU A 210 -2.08 -1.93 11.79
CA LEU A 210 -1.09 -1.13 11.08
C LEU A 210 0.24 -1.22 11.83
N PHE A 211 1.33 -1.15 11.08
CA PHE A 211 2.66 -1.04 11.65
C PHE A 211 3.57 -0.22 10.74
N VAL A 212 4.57 0.41 11.32
CA VAL A 212 5.58 1.19 10.62
C VAL A 212 6.93 0.56 10.86
N CYS A 213 7.65 0.32 9.77
CA CYS A 213 9.01 -0.17 9.81
C CYS A 213 9.98 0.93 9.36
N GLN A 214 11.11 1.06 10.04
CA GLN A 214 12.15 2.02 9.70
C GLN A 214 13.49 1.32 9.41
N LYS A 215 14.19 1.79 8.38
CA LYS A 215 15.54 1.35 8.04
C LYS A 215 16.56 2.12 8.85
N ASP A 216 17.42 1.43 9.59
CA ASP A 216 18.56 2.08 10.23
C ASP A 216 19.72 2.25 9.23
N SER A 217 19.71 3.39 8.54
CA SER A 217 20.79 3.79 7.64
C SER A 217 22.10 4.18 8.35
N THR A 218 22.08 4.35 9.68
CA THR A 218 23.20 4.91 10.45
C THR A 218 24.04 3.86 11.17
N SER A 219 23.51 2.66 11.39
CA SER A 219 24.26 1.56 12.00
C SER A 219 25.58 1.29 11.25
N THR A 220 26.63 0.92 11.98
CA THR A 220 27.91 0.49 11.41
C THR A 220 27.97 -1.00 11.10
N SER A 221 26.97 -1.78 11.53
CA SER A 221 26.89 -3.22 11.30
C SER A 221 26.09 -3.52 10.03
N ASP A 222 26.66 -4.31 9.12
CA ASP A 222 25.96 -4.71 7.89
C ASP A 222 24.73 -5.57 8.21
N GLU A 223 24.76 -6.38 9.27
CA GLU A 223 23.62 -7.21 9.69
C GLU A 223 22.45 -6.35 10.17
N GLU A 224 22.72 -5.30 10.94
CA GLU A 224 21.69 -4.38 11.45
C GLU A 224 21.09 -3.55 10.31
N ARG A 225 21.89 -3.15 9.31
CA ARG A 225 21.41 -2.44 8.11
C ARG A 225 20.47 -3.29 7.25
N GLN A 226 20.63 -4.60 7.27
CA GLN A 226 19.78 -5.55 6.54
C GLN A 226 18.45 -5.83 7.26
N GLN A 227 18.28 -5.35 8.48
CA GLN A 227 17.05 -5.49 9.23
C GLN A 227 16.25 -4.19 9.20
N ILE A 228 14.97 -4.28 8.84
CA ILE A 228 14.02 -3.18 9.05
C ILE A 228 13.37 -3.40 10.41
N GLN A 229 13.36 -2.38 11.27
CA GLN A 229 12.80 -2.48 12.61
C GLN A 229 11.38 -1.95 12.64
N GLU A 230 10.47 -2.67 13.30
CA GLU A 230 9.13 -2.16 13.64
C GLU A 230 9.29 -1.05 14.69
N VAL A 231 8.92 0.19 14.34
CA VAL A 231 9.00 1.38 15.22
C VAL A 231 7.62 1.96 15.55
N GLY A 232 6.57 1.46 14.91
CA GLY A 232 5.20 1.85 15.19
C GLY A 232 4.26 0.67 15.02
N GLN A 233 3.27 0.57 15.90
CA GLN A 233 2.29 -0.52 15.94
C GLN A 233 0.94 0.03 16.42
N PHE A 234 -0.14 -0.34 15.73
CA PHE A 234 -1.48 0.19 16.01
C PHE A 234 -2.58 -0.78 15.55
N HIS A 235 -3.52 -1.13 16.42
CA HIS A 235 -4.71 -1.87 16.02
C HIS A 235 -5.76 -0.93 15.39
N LEU A 236 -5.92 -1.03 14.07
CA LEU A 236 -6.90 -0.23 13.33
C LEU A 236 -8.32 -0.73 13.57
N GLY A 237 -8.49 -2.06 13.60
CA GLY A 237 -9.80 -2.71 13.75
C GLY A 237 -10.55 -2.92 12.44
N ASP A 238 -9.89 -2.70 11.29
CA ASP A 238 -10.43 -2.98 9.97
C ASP A 238 -9.33 -3.42 8.99
N MET A 239 -9.72 -4.11 7.92
CA MET A 239 -8.79 -4.68 6.94
C MET A 239 -8.55 -3.69 5.81
N VAL A 240 -7.34 -3.14 5.73
CA VAL A 240 -6.92 -2.22 4.67
C VAL A 240 -6.65 -2.99 3.38
N ASN A 241 -7.30 -2.60 2.29
CA ASN A 241 -7.06 -3.18 0.95
C ASN A 241 -6.09 -2.36 0.11
N VAL A 242 -6.07 -1.04 0.30
CA VAL A 242 -5.31 -0.14 -0.57
C VAL A 242 -4.79 1.07 0.20
N PHE A 243 -3.51 1.37 -0.01
CA PHE A 243 -2.89 2.66 0.30
C PHE A 243 -2.66 3.49 -0.97
N ARG A 244 -2.93 4.80 -0.88
CA ARG A 244 -2.67 5.78 -1.94
C ARG A 244 -2.20 7.12 -1.38
N HIS A 245 -1.06 7.58 -1.87
CA HIS A 245 -0.63 8.98 -1.70
C HIS A 245 -1.65 9.94 -2.32
N GLY A 246 -2.03 10.97 -1.57
CA GLY A 246 -2.98 11.99 -1.99
C GLY A 246 -3.75 12.57 -0.82
N SER A 247 -4.38 13.73 -1.02
CA SER A 247 -5.28 14.36 -0.05
C SER A 247 -6.58 14.75 -0.75
N LEU A 248 -7.69 14.74 0.00
CA LEU A 248 -8.99 15.22 -0.45
C LEU A 248 -9.21 16.71 -0.15
N VAL A 249 -8.31 17.31 0.62
CA VAL A 249 -8.39 18.72 1.00
C VAL A 249 -7.75 19.59 -0.07
N MET A 250 -8.32 20.78 -0.28
CA MET A 250 -7.80 21.75 -1.24
C MET A 250 -6.46 22.31 -0.75
N HIS A 251 -5.35 21.90 -1.35
CA HIS A 251 -4.06 22.51 -1.09
C HIS A 251 -4.00 23.91 -1.72
N HIS A 252 -4.05 24.96 -0.90
CA HIS A 252 -3.71 26.30 -1.35
C HIS A 252 -2.19 26.42 -1.46
N ILE A 253 -1.71 26.65 -2.69
CA ILE A 253 -0.28 26.91 -2.96
C ILE A 253 0.14 28.13 -2.13
N GLY A 254 0.91 27.91 -1.06
CA GLY A 254 1.40 28.95 -0.15
C GLY A 254 0.95 28.81 1.31
N GLU A 255 0.02 27.91 1.63
CA GLU A 255 -0.27 27.54 3.03
C GLU A 255 0.82 26.59 3.53
N THR A 256 1.74 27.14 4.33
CA THR A 256 2.89 26.45 4.91
C THR A 256 2.66 25.99 6.35
N SER A 257 1.42 25.99 6.86
CA SER A 257 1.14 25.79 8.28
C SER A 257 0.56 24.42 8.65
N THR A 258 0.45 23.44 7.74
CA THR A 258 0.00 22.11 8.15
C THR A 258 1.05 21.47 9.06
N PRO A 259 0.69 21.07 10.29
CA PRO A 259 1.65 20.54 11.26
C PRO A 259 2.18 19.15 10.89
N THR A 260 1.66 18.56 9.81
CA THR A 260 1.92 17.20 9.37
C THR A 260 2.66 17.18 8.02
N GLN A 261 3.30 16.05 7.72
CA GLN A 261 4.07 15.80 6.51
C GLN A 261 3.59 14.52 5.82
N GLY A 262 3.45 14.57 4.50
CA GLY A 262 2.92 13.45 3.73
C GLY A 262 1.43 13.20 3.99
N CYS A 263 0.77 12.52 3.05
CA CYS A 263 -0.64 12.19 3.17
C CYS A 263 -0.92 10.91 2.39
N VAL A 264 -1.23 9.84 3.13
CA VAL A 264 -1.58 8.53 2.59
C VAL A 264 -3.02 8.21 2.97
N LEU A 265 -3.90 8.16 1.98
CA LEU A 265 -5.24 7.66 2.14
C LEU A 265 -5.23 6.13 2.15
N TYR A 266 -6.15 5.53 2.89
CA TYR A 266 -6.39 4.10 2.85
C TYR A 266 -7.87 3.78 2.74
N GLY A 267 -8.19 2.67 2.06
CA GLY A 267 -9.55 2.14 1.96
C GLY A 267 -9.64 0.74 2.56
N THR A 268 -10.70 0.47 3.31
CA THR A 268 -10.90 -0.79 4.03
C THR A 268 -12.01 -1.66 3.46
N VAL A 269 -12.11 -2.92 3.93
CA VAL A 269 -13.18 -3.85 3.56
C VAL A 269 -14.56 -3.37 4.02
N SER A 270 -14.66 -2.70 5.18
CA SER A 270 -15.96 -2.20 5.65
C SER A 270 -16.48 -0.96 4.89
N GLY A 271 -15.64 -0.38 4.02
CA GLY A 271 -15.93 0.84 3.28
C GLY A 271 -15.46 2.13 3.98
N ALA A 272 -14.72 2.01 5.09
CA ALA A 272 -14.06 3.16 5.70
C ALA A 272 -12.93 3.68 4.81
N ILE A 273 -12.77 5.00 4.80
CA ILE A 273 -11.62 5.69 4.20
C ILE A 273 -10.96 6.44 5.34
N GLY A 274 -9.67 6.21 5.54
CA GLY A 274 -8.88 6.95 6.53
C GLY A 274 -7.61 7.54 5.94
N LEU A 275 -6.87 8.22 6.81
CA LEU A 275 -5.68 8.98 6.44
C LEU A 275 -4.56 8.69 7.43
N VAL A 276 -3.34 8.51 6.91
CA VAL A 276 -2.10 8.44 7.68
C VAL A 276 -1.21 9.60 7.25
N THR A 277 -0.67 10.32 8.23
CA THR A 277 0.24 11.44 8.02
C THR A 277 1.35 11.41 9.07
N GLN A 278 2.53 11.91 8.73
CA GLN A 278 3.68 11.95 9.64
C GLN A 278 3.66 13.26 10.42
N ILE A 279 4.00 13.20 11.70
CA ILE A 279 4.11 14.37 12.57
C ILE A 279 5.51 14.46 13.15
N LYS A 280 5.93 15.67 13.52
CA LYS A 280 7.22 15.88 14.19
C LYS A 280 7.18 15.31 15.61
N ALA A 281 8.35 14.91 16.12
CA ALA A 281 8.48 14.36 17.47
C ALA A 281 7.89 15.28 18.56
N GLU A 282 8.08 16.61 18.46
CA GLU A 282 7.54 17.54 19.46
C GLU A 282 6.00 17.51 19.50
N LEU A 283 5.37 17.39 18.33
CA LEU A 283 3.91 17.29 18.23
C LEU A 283 3.43 15.89 18.64
N PHE A 284 4.18 14.84 18.32
CA PHE A 284 3.87 13.48 18.76
C PHE A 284 3.83 13.39 20.29
N ASP A 285 4.87 13.86 20.99
CA ASP A 285 4.93 13.82 22.46
C ASP A 285 3.74 14.57 23.08
N PHE A 286 3.41 15.73 22.51
CA PHE A 286 2.27 16.53 22.95
C PHE A 286 0.93 15.81 22.73
N LEU A 287 0.70 15.28 21.53
CA LEU A 287 -0.54 14.56 21.21
C LEU A 287 -0.66 13.25 21.98
N TYR A 288 0.45 12.58 22.28
CA TYR A 288 0.49 11.39 23.11
C TYR A 288 0.03 11.68 24.54
N GLU A 289 0.54 12.77 25.14
CA GLU A 289 0.09 13.21 26.47
C GLU A 289 -1.39 13.65 26.45
N LEU A 290 -1.82 14.36 25.39
CA LEU A 290 -3.21 14.73 25.20
C LEU A 290 -4.11 13.49 25.10
N GLN A 291 -3.71 12.49 24.34
CA GLN A 291 -4.42 11.22 24.18
C GLN A 291 -4.59 10.51 25.53
N ASP A 292 -3.52 10.37 26.31
CA ASP A 292 -3.59 9.74 27.64
C ASP A 292 -4.60 10.45 28.55
N ARG A 293 -4.56 11.78 28.59
CA ARG A 293 -5.51 12.60 29.36
C ARG A 293 -6.95 12.44 28.88
N LEU A 294 -7.18 12.40 27.57
CA LEU A 294 -8.50 12.17 26.98
C LEU A 294 -9.08 10.82 27.41
N THR A 295 -8.27 9.75 27.46
CA THR A 295 -8.75 8.43 27.90
C THR A 295 -9.21 8.39 29.36
N GLN A 296 -8.69 9.26 30.23
CA GLN A 296 -9.11 9.34 31.63
C GLN A 296 -10.46 10.05 31.81
N ILE A 297 -10.81 10.96 30.90
CA ILE A 297 -12.02 11.80 30.97
C ILE A 297 -13.18 11.18 30.18
N ILE A 298 -12.89 10.67 28.98
CA ILE A 298 -13.88 10.05 28.11
C ILE A 298 -14.25 8.68 28.69
N LYS A 299 -15.55 8.49 28.95
CA LYS A 299 -16.06 7.21 29.44
C LYS A 299 -16.28 6.26 28.26
N PRO A 300 -15.49 5.17 28.13
CA PRO A 300 -15.66 4.27 27.00
C PRO A 300 -16.97 3.48 27.10
N VAL A 301 -17.62 3.29 25.96
CA VAL A 301 -18.78 2.41 25.84
C VAL A 301 -18.34 0.98 26.13
N GLY A 302 -19.07 0.27 26.99
CA GLY A 302 -18.72 -1.10 27.37
C GLY A 302 -17.52 -1.22 28.32
N LYS A 303 -16.94 -0.11 28.80
CA LYS A 303 -15.75 -0.10 29.68
C LYS A 303 -14.52 -0.77 29.06
N ILE A 304 -14.37 -0.68 27.75
CA ILE A 304 -13.19 -1.16 27.04
C ILE A 304 -12.12 -0.06 27.13
N GLU A 305 -10.95 -0.40 27.65
CA GLU A 305 -9.83 0.55 27.71
C GLU A 305 -9.33 0.86 26.30
N HIS A 306 -9.13 2.14 25.98
CA HIS A 306 -8.67 2.58 24.66
C HIS A 306 -7.30 1.99 24.32
N GLY A 307 -6.36 2.00 25.27
CA GLY A 307 -5.06 1.37 25.10
C GLY A 307 -5.17 -0.12 24.77
N PHE A 308 -6.09 -0.85 25.42
CA PHE A 308 -6.35 -2.26 25.09
C PHE A 308 -6.92 -2.42 23.67
N TRP A 309 -7.85 -1.56 23.26
CA TRP A 309 -8.42 -1.58 21.90
C TRP A 309 -7.37 -1.31 20.82
N ARG A 310 -6.45 -0.37 21.05
CA ARG A 310 -5.41 0.01 20.08
C ARG A 310 -4.13 -0.84 20.16
N SER A 311 -4.01 -1.74 21.15
CA SER A 311 -2.88 -2.67 21.27
C SER A 311 -2.77 -3.58 20.05
N PHE A 312 -1.59 -3.58 19.44
CA PHE A 312 -1.27 -4.46 18.32
C PHE A 312 -1.46 -5.92 18.74
N THR A 313 -2.37 -6.62 18.08
CA THR A 313 -2.78 -7.97 18.49
C THR A 313 -2.82 -8.91 17.29
N THR A 314 -2.06 -9.99 17.37
CA THR A 314 -2.09 -11.12 16.44
C THR A 314 -2.30 -12.42 17.23
N ASP A 315 -2.45 -13.54 16.53
CA ASP A 315 -2.51 -14.87 17.17
C ASP A 315 -1.24 -15.24 17.96
N VAL A 316 -0.13 -14.53 17.71
CA VAL A 316 1.20 -14.85 18.27
C VAL A 316 1.62 -13.86 19.36
N LYS A 317 1.31 -12.57 19.20
CA LYS A 317 1.75 -11.50 20.11
C LYS A 317 0.67 -10.47 20.36
N THR A 318 0.73 -9.86 21.55
CA THR A 318 0.00 -8.65 21.89
C THR A 318 1.00 -7.64 22.44
N GLU A 319 1.12 -6.50 21.79
CA GLU A 319 2.04 -5.41 22.13
C GLU A 319 1.24 -4.09 22.27
N PRO A 320 1.66 -3.18 23.16
CA PRO A 320 0.98 -1.90 23.30
C PRO A 320 1.09 -1.07 22.02
N CYS A 321 0.14 -0.17 21.80
CA CYS A 321 0.25 0.83 20.73
C CYS A 321 1.49 1.71 20.94
N GLU A 322 2.33 1.83 19.93
CA GLU A 322 3.55 2.65 19.92
C GLU A 322 3.70 3.36 18.57
N GLY A 323 4.28 4.56 18.55
CA GLY A 323 4.58 5.28 17.31
C GLY A 323 3.36 5.77 16.49
N PHE A 324 2.15 5.64 17.04
CA PHE A 324 0.89 6.09 16.43
C PHE A 324 0.08 6.96 17.40
N ILE A 325 -0.67 7.91 16.84
CA ILE A 325 -1.68 8.72 17.54
C ILE A 325 -3.04 8.42 16.92
N ASP A 326 -4.05 8.18 17.75
CA ASP A 326 -5.43 7.98 17.32
C ASP A 326 -6.10 9.33 17.05
N GLY A 327 -6.17 9.71 15.78
CA GLY A 327 -6.80 10.97 15.34
C GLY A 327 -8.25 11.08 15.77
N ASP A 328 -9.03 9.99 15.69
CA ASP A 328 -10.44 9.97 16.09
C ASP A 328 -10.62 10.35 17.57
N LEU A 329 -9.72 9.85 18.43
CA LEU A 329 -9.73 10.18 19.85
C LEU A 329 -9.31 11.64 20.09
N VAL A 330 -8.25 12.11 19.42
CA VAL A 330 -7.78 13.50 19.56
C VAL A 330 -8.87 14.49 19.13
N GLU A 331 -9.56 14.24 18.03
CA GLU A 331 -10.60 15.12 17.50
C GLU A 331 -11.83 15.19 18.40
N SER A 332 -12.15 14.10 19.11
CA SER A 332 -13.22 14.08 20.10
C SER A 332 -13.04 15.11 21.24
N PHE A 333 -11.84 15.68 21.41
CA PHE A 333 -11.61 16.80 22.32
C PHE A 333 -12.56 17.97 22.04
N LEU A 334 -12.85 18.27 20.78
CA LEU A 334 -13.73 19.38 20.39
C LEU A 334 -15.20 19.17 20.80
N ASP A 335 -15.60 17.91 21.03
CA ASP A 335 -16.95 17.54 21.46
C ASP A 335 -17.13 17.54 22.99
N LEU A 336 -16.03 17.72 23.75
CA LEU A 336 -16.07 17.73 25.21
C LEU A 336 -16.77 18.98 25.78
N SER A 337 -17.29 18.85 27.00
CA SER A 337 -17.84 20.01 27.70
C SER A 337 -16.71 21.00 28.07
N PRO A 338 -16.99 22.32 28.19
CA PRO A 338 -15.97 23.30 28.60
C PRO A 338 -15.34 23.02 29.97
N LYS A 339 -16.02 22.22 30.81
CA LYS A 339 -15.46 21.77 32.10
C LYS A 339 -14.41 20.70 31.86
N ASP A 340 -14.74 19.70 31.05
CA ASP A 340 -13.88 18.56 30.76
C ASP A 340 -12.66 18.98 29.94
N MET A 341 -12.83 19.90 28.98
CA MET A 341 -11.70 20.52 28.25
C MET A 341 -10.68 21.18 29.18
N LYS A 342 -11.14 21.89 30.22
CA LYS A 342 -10.26 22.50 31.23
C LYS A 342 -9.54 21.46 32.08
N GLU A 343 -10.20 20.34 32.35
CA GLU A 343 -9.61 19.22 33.09
C GLU A 343 -8.51 18.54 32.27
N VAL A 344 -8.74 18.32 30.97
CA VAL A 344 -7.74 17.81 30.03
C VAL A 344 -6.54 18.77 29.93
N ALA A 345 -6.78 20.07 29.77
CA ALA A 345 -5.72 21.08 29.63
C ALA A 345 -4.86 21.25 30.90
N ALA A 346 -5.37 20.89 32.08
CA ALA A 346 -4.75 21.21 33.36
C ALA A 346 -3.36 20.55 33.52
N GLY A 347 -2.31 21.37 33.50
CA GLY A 347 -0.92 20.91 33.69
C GLY A 347 -0.28 20.30 32.44
N LEU A 348 -0.96 20.33 31.29
CA LEU A 348 -0.35 20.01 30.01
C LEU A 348 0.59 21.14 29.59
N GLN A 349 1.79 20.80 29.12
CA GLN A 349 2.80 21.78 28.73
C GLN A 349 2.89 21.87 27.20
N ILE A 350 2.96 23.09 26.68
CA ILE A 350 3.15 23.36 25.25
C ILE A 350 4.36 24.27 25.02
N ASP A 351 5.09 24.04 23.93
CA ASP A 351 6.11 24.96 23.42
C ASP A 351 5.59 25.63 22.14
N ASN A 352 5.33 26.94 22.22
CA ASN A 352 4.82 27.72 21.09
C ASN A 352 5.96 28.20 20.15
N GLY A 353 7.08 27.47 20.10
CA GLY A 353 8.27 27.82 19.32
C GLY A 353 9.17 28.86 19.99
N SER A 354 8.95 29.14 21.27
CA SER A 354 9.78 30.05 22.07
C SER A 354 10.94 29.32 22.76
N GLY A 355 10.92 27.98 22.77
CA GLY A 355 11.87 27.14 23.48
C GLY A 355 11.60 27.04 24.99
N MET A 356 10.52 27.67 25.48
CA MET A 356 10.06 27.58 26.87
C MET A 356 8.68 26.92 26.91
N LYS A 357 8.59 25.83 27.67
CA LYS A 357 7.32 25.18 27.98
C LYS A 357 6.47 26.06 28.88
N GLN A 358 5.21 26.24 28.49
CA GLN A 358 4.20 26.96 29.27
C GLN A 358 2.95 26.10 29.41
N ASP A 359 2.10 26.42 30.38
CA ASP A 359 0.81 25.75 30.55
C ASP A 359 -0.06 25.96 29.30
N ALA A 360 -0.53 24.86 28.71
CA ALA A 360 -1.45 24.88 27.59
C ALA A 360 -2.83 25.39 28.03
N THR A 361 -3.39 26.33 27.28
CA THR A 361 -4.77 26.77 27.49
C THR A 361 -5.74 25.92 26.68
N VAL A 362 -7.03 25.97 27.03
CA VAL A 362 -8.09 25.30 26.23
C VAL A 362 -8.12 25.86 24.80
N ASP A 363 -7.92 27.17 24.64
CA ASP A 363 -7.92 27.80 23.31
C ASP A 363 -6.73 27.34 22.46
N ASP A 364 -5.57 27.07 23.07
CA ASP A 364 -4.42 26.48 22.37
C ASP A 364 -4.74 25.07 21.87
N LEU A 365 -5.38 24.24 22.70
CA LEU A 365 -5.79 22.88 22.32
C LEU A 365 -6.83 22.89 21.22
N ILE A 366 -7.86 23.73 21.33
CA ILE A 366 -8.89 23.89 20.30
C ILE A 366 -8.23 24.23 18.98
N LYS A 367 -7.31 25.21 18.97
CA LYS A 367 -6.63 25.62 17.74
C LYS A 367 -5.81 24.49 17.12
N ILE A 368 -5.05 23.74 17.93
CA ILE A 368 -4.23 22.62 17.42
C ILE A 368 -5.11 21.52 16.84
N VAL A 369 -6.17 21.13 17.54
CA VAL A 369 -7.08 20.08 17.08
C VAL A 369 -7.85 20.55 15.85
N GLU A 370 -8.32 21.79 15.80
CA GLU A 370 -8.93 22.38 14.60
C GLU A 370 -7.96 22.38 13.42
N ASP A 371 -6.69 22.74 13.61
CA ASP A 371 -5.68 22.71 12.56
C ASP A 371 -5.43 21.27 12.06
N LEU A 372 -5.54 20.25 12.92
CA LEU A 372 -5.45 18.83 12.55
C LEU A 372 -6.70 18.34 11.79
N THR A 373 -7.92 18.75 12.19
CA THR A 373 -9.15 18.36 11.47
C THR A 373 -9.18 18.85 10.03
N ARG A 374 -8.38 19.86 9.67
CA ARG A 374 -8.29 20.40 8.30
C ARG A 374 -7.54 19.50 7.32
N ILE A 375 -6.98 18.37 7.74
CA ILE A 375 -6.21 17.50 6.86
C ILE A 375 -7.07 16.50 6.07
N HIS A 376 -8.35 16.34 6.41
CA HIS A 376 -9.25 15.37 5.79
C HIS A 376 -10.63 15.93 5.44
#